data_AF-W0VFK1-F1
#
_entry.id   AF-W0VFK1-F1
#
_cell.length_a   1.000
_cell.length_b   1.000
_cell.length_c   1.000
_cell.angle_alpha   90.00
_cell.angle_beta   90.00
_cell.angle_gamma   90.00
#
_symmetry.space_group_name_H-M   'P 1'
#
loop_
_entity.id
_entity.type
_entity.pdbx_description
1 polymer ?
#
loop_
_entity_poly.entity_id
_entity_poly.type
_entity_poly.pdbx_seq_one_letter_code
_entity_poly.pdbx_strand_id
1 'polypeptide(L)'
;MWFYQSIQMKKPKTEMETEPVDPAEAGGAPAPEDGIGDRIRSAREGRGLSQTALAARTKMVDQAGKGVARTVLVGYESGNFRPGAREIRLLCQALSVTPNWLLMGDELASDQASLELVRRRDWRAAVRLAMAISILKTHERSAFQSLVLSLAGRQLGDMGLSSLLTTAAMVANATEPELRKYFGEAVDGTLEELVLSCAEGLTTNVGNKLLLDEEEGDVIGGEWLYPDPGKVAK
;
A
#
# COMPACT_ATOMS: atom_id res chain seq x y z
N MET A 1 -41.56 31.56 -65.92
CA MET A 1 -41.98 32.42 -64.79
C MET A 1 -42.38 31.51 -63.64
N TRP A 2 -41.51 31.34 -62.65
CA TRP A 2 -41.82 30.65 -61.39
C TRP A 2 -41.42 31.60 -60.25
N PHE A 3 -42.39 32.07 -59.48
CA PHE A 3 -42.18 32.92 -58.32
C PHE A 3 -41.91 32.04 -57.10
N TYR A 4 -40.71 32.15 -56.53
CA TYR A 4 -40.39 31.55 -55.22
C TYR A 4 -40.78 32.55 -54.14
N GLN A 5 -41.87 32.27 -53.43
CA GLN A 5 -42.36 33.06 -52.30
C GLN A 5 -41.70 32.54 -51.02
N SER A 6 -40.76 33.32 -50.48
CA SER A 6 -40.01 33.00 -49.25
C SER A 6 -40.90 33.12 -48.01
N ILE A 7 -41.18 31.98 -47.37
CA ILE A 7 -41.88 31.89 -46.09
C ILE A 7 -40.89 32.20 -44.95
N GLN A 8 -41.05 33.36 -44.31
CA GLN A 8 -40.34 33.73 -43.10
C GLN A 8 -40.97 33.01 -41.89
N MET A 9 -40.31 31.96 -41.39
CA MET A 9 -40.71 31.32 -40.13
C MET A 9 -40.18 32.12 -38.93
N LYS A 10 -41.11 32.75 -38.21
CA LYS A 10 -40.90 33.49 -36.96
C LYS A 10 -40.66 32.48 -35.83
N LYS A 11 -39.43 32.43 -35.29
CA LYS A 11 -39.11 31.56 -34.13
C LYS A 11 -39.89 32.03 -32.89
N PRO A 12 -40.58 31.14 -32.16
CA PRO A 12 -41.20 31.50 -30.89
C PRO A 12 -40.12 31.72 -29.82
N LYS A 13 -40.19 32.89 -29.18
CA LYS A 13 -39.34 33.28 -28.05
C LYS A 13 -39.98 32.70 -26.78
N THR A 14 -39.51 31.53 -26.37
CA THR A 14 -39.91 30.92 -25.09
C THR A 14 -39.11 31.57 -23.98
N GLU A 15 -39.66 32.61 -23.37
CA GLU A 15 -39.19 33.15 -22.09
C GLU A 15 -39.77 32.25 -20.99
N MET A 16 -38.99 31.27 -20.54
CA MET A 16 -39.23 30.61 -19.25
C MET A 16 -38.57 31.47 -18.18
N GLU A 17 -39.38 32.24 -17.45
CA GLU A 17 -39.00 32.79 -16.16
C GLU A 17 -38.77 31.62 -15.20
N THR A 18 -37.51 31.22 -15.05
CA THR A 18 -37.08 30.37 -13.95
C THR A 18 -37.01 31.24 -12.70
N GLU A 19 -37.89 30.98 -11.74
CA GLU A 19 -37.77 31.53 -10.39
C GLU A 19 -36.36 31.26 -9.83
N PRO A 20 -35.74 32.23 -9.13
CA PRO A 20 -34.46 32.03 -8.48
C PRO A 20 -34.62 31.03 -7.34
N VAL A 21 -34.13 29.81 -7.55
CA VAL A 21 -33.96 28.83 -6.48
C VAL A 21 -32.85 29.36 -5.57
N ASP A 22 -33.20 29.71 -4.33
CA ASP A 22 -32.24 30.08 -3.28
C ASP A 22 -31.14 29.01 -3.17
N PRO A 23 -29.85 29.35 -3.35
CA PRO A 23 -28.75 28.38 -3.38
C PRO A 23 -28.30 27.92 -1.98
N ALA A 24 -29.07 28.20 -0.94
CA ALA A 24 -28.72 27.85 0.43
C ALA A 24 -29.30 26.47 0.79
N GLU A 25 -28.41 25.53 1.12
CA GLU A 25 -28.68 24.28 1.86
C GLU A 25 -28.98 23.00 1.06
N ALA A 26 -28.21 22.74 -0.01
CA ALA A 26 -27.89 21.36 -0.37
C ALA A 26 -26.67 20.89 0.42
N GLY A 27 -26.85 20.61 1.72
CA GLY A 27 -25.84 20.00 2.60
C GLY A 27 -25.57 18.53 2.24
N GLY A 28 -25.06 18.29 1.04
CA GLY A 28 -24.55 16.98 0.64
C GLY A 28 -23.34 16.64 1.50
N ALA A 29 -23.28 15.39 1.99
CA ALA A 29 -22.08 14.90 2.66
C ALA A 29 -20.85 15.15 1.76
N PRO A 30 -19.72 15.62 2.32
CA PRO A 30 -18.52 15.86 1.54
C PRO A 30 -18.15 14.57 0.80
N ALA A 31 -17.87 14.71 -0.48
CA ALA A 31 -17.44 13.58 -1.28
C ALA A 31 -16.12 13.04 -0.70
N PRO A 32 -15.86 11.73 -0.73
CA PRO A 32 -14.63 11.19 -0.16
C PRO A 32 -13.35 11.82 -0.74
N GLU A 33 -13.42 12.27 -2.01
CA GLU A 33 -12.32 12.94 -2.71
C GLU A 33 -12.08 14.38 -2.22
N ASP A 34 -12.96 14.92 -1.38
CA ASP A 34 -12.78 16.23 -0.78
C ASP A 34 -11.55 16.19 0.17
N GLY A 35 -10.73 17.24 0.11
CA GLY A 35 -9.46 17.32 0.84
C GLY A 35 -8.26 16.62 0.19
N ILE A 36 -8.38 16.11 -1.05
CA ILE A 36 -7.23 15.52 -1.77
C ILE A 36 -6.04 16.49 -1.90
N GLY A 37 -6.32 17.79 -2.06
CA GLY A 37 -5.30 18.83 -2.13
C GLY A 37 -4.46 18.94 -0.85
N ASP A 38 -5.11 18.90 0.31
CA ASP A 38 -4.43 18.94 1.61
C ASP A 38 -3.63 17.66 1.86
N ARG A 39 -4.12 16.51 1.39
CA ARG A 39 -3.39 15.24 1.46
C ARG A 39 -2.14 15.25 0.58
N ILE A 40 -2.23 15.77 -0.64
CA ILE A 40 -1.06 15.97 -1.52
C ILE A 40 -0.05 16.88 -0.83
N ARG A 41 -0.51 18.01 -0.27
CA ARG A 41 0.35 18.96 0.44
C ARG A 41 1.04 18.31 1.64
N SER A 42 0.28 17.63 2.49
CA SER A 42 0.79 16.96 3.69
C SER A 42 1.81 15.86 3.35
N ALA A 43 1.52 14.99 2.38
CA ALA A 43 2.46 13.95 1.95
C ALA A 43 3.73 14.50 1.30
N ARG A 44 3.62 15.65 0.60
CA ARG A 44 4.75 16.37 0.03
C ARG A 44 5.63 16.97 1.13
N GLU A 45 5.03 17.67 2.08
CA GLU A 45 5.72 18.36 3.18
C GLU A 45 6.34 17.38 4.17
N GLY A 46 5.65 16.28 4.48
CA GLY A 46 6.20 15.19 5.29
C GLY A 46 7.44 14.52 4.69
N ARG A 47 7.70 14.74 3.40
CA ARG A 47 8.94 14.29 2.71
C ARG A 47 9.93 15.41 2.45
N GLY A 48 9.70 16.61 2.99
CA GLY A 48 10.57 17.77 2.76
C GLY A 48 10.63 18.22 1.29
N LEU A 49 9.65 17.84 0.47
CA LEU A 49 9.67 18.17 -0.96
C LEU A 49 9.04 19.55 -1.21
N SER A 50 9.69 20.35 -2.05
CA SER A 50 9.03 21.53 -2.64
C SER A 50 8.07 21.11 -3.77
N GLN A 51 7.13 21.96 -4.15
CA GLN A 51 6.25 21.71 -5.31
C GLN A 51 7.05 21.51 -6.61
N THR A 52 8.17 22.23 -6.76
CA THR A 52 9.09 22.06 -7.89
C THR A 52 9.76 20.69 -7.87
N ALA A 53 10.21 20.23 -6.69
CA ALA A 53 10.82 18.91 -6.53
C ALA A 53 9.81 17.79 -6.81
N LEU A 54 8.56 17.93 -6.34
CA LEU A 54 7.49 16.98 -6.64
C LEU A 54 7.19 16.93 -8.16
N ALA A 55 7.12 18.09 -8.83
CA ALA A 55 6.95 18.14 -10.28
C ALA A 55 8.07 17.39 -11.01
N ALA A 56 9.33 17.61 -10.63
CA ALA A 56 10.48 16.88 -11.19
C ALA A 56 10.38 15.36 -10.94
N ARG A 57 9.99 14.94 -9.73
CA ARG A 57 9.85 13.52 -9.38
C ARG A 57 8.72 12.83 -10.14
N THR A 58 7.58 13.51 -10.33
CA THR A 58 6.49 12.98 -11.17
C THR A 58 6.92 12.81 -12.63
N LYS A 59 7.85 13.64 -13.13
CA LYS A 59 8.41 13.52 -14.47
C LYS A 59 9.32 12.29 -14.60
N MET A 60 10.10 11.97 -13.56
CA MET A 60 11.00 10.80 -13.53
C MET A 60 10.23 9.47 -13.55
N VAL A 61 9.07 9.39 -12.88
CA VAL A 61 8.25 8.17 -12.83
C VAL A 61 7.28 8.02 -14.00
N ASP A 62 7.09 9.09 -14.79
CA ASP A 62 6.24 9.05 -15.97
C ASP A 62 6.98 8.48 -17.18
N GLN A 63 6.52 7.37 -17.72
CA GLN A 63 7.10 6.73 -18.92
C GLN A 63 7.12 7.67 -20.14
N ALA A 64 6.18 8.60 -20.21
CA ALA A 64 6.12 9.61 -21.28
C ALA A 64 7.01 10.83 -21.02
N GLY A 65 7.67 10.92 -19.85
CA GLY A 65 8.53 12.04 -19.47
C GLY A 65 7.81 13.39 -19.34
N LYS A 66 6.48 13.40 -19.22
CA LYS A 66 5.68 14.64 -19.10
C LYS A 66 5.52 15.06 -17.64
N GLY A 67 5.29 14.09 -16.74
CA GLY A 67 5.03 14.35 -15.33
C GLY A 67 3.77 15.18 -15.06
N VAL A 68 3.73 15.84 -13.91
CA VAL A 68 2.73 16.85 -13.54
C VAL A 68 3.41 18.21 -13.39
N ALA A 69 2.89 19.22 -14.08
CA ALA A 69 3.48 20.56 -14.04
C ALA A 69 3.31 21.20 -12.65
N ARG A 70 4.30 22.02 -12.23
CA ARG A 70 4.27 22.71 -10.93
C ARG A 70 3.01 23.54 -10.71
N THR A 71 2.58 24.30 -11.72
CA THR A 71 1.37 25.14 -11.64
C THR A 71 0.10 24.31 -11.44
N VAL A 72 0.06 23.10 -12.00
CA VAL A 72 -1.04 22.15 -11.80
C VAL A 72 -1.01 21.60 -10.38
N LEU A 73 0.16 21.27 -9.83
CA LEU A 73 0.30 20.86 -8.43
C LEU A 73 -0.18 21.95 -7.46
N VAL A 74 0.15 23.22 -7.71
CA VAL A 74 -0.37 24.36 -6.93
C VAL A 74 -1.91 24.37 -6.97
N GLY A 75 -2.49 24.18 -8.17
CA GLY A 75 -3.94 24.12 -8.34
C GLY A 75 -4.60 22.93 -7.64
N TYR A 76 -3.92 21.78 -7.56
CA TYR A 76 -4.39 20.63 -6.78
C TYR A 76 -4.34 20.91 -5.28
N GLU A 77 -3.20 21.41 -4.79
CA GLU A 77 -3.02 21.71 -3.37
C GLU A 77 -3.95 22.83 -2.89
N SER A 78 -4.36 23.75 -3.76
CA SER A 78 -5.33 24.80 -3.41
C SER A 78 -6.79 24.38 -3.58
N GLY A 79 -7.06 23.16 -4.08
CA GLY A 79 -8.42 22.68 -4.35
C GLY A 79 -9.09 23.29 -5.59
N ASN A 80 -8.36 24.03 -6.43
CA ASN A 80 -8.92 24.63 -7.65
C ASN A 80 -9.28 23.58 -8.71
N PHE A 81 -8.54 22.48 -8.75
CA PHE A 81 -8.76 21.38 -9.69
C PHE A 81 -8.59 20.02 -9.00
N ARG A 82 -9.25 19.01 -9.54
CA ARG A 82 -9.09 17.61 -9.10
C ARG A 82 -8.11 16.89 -10.02
N PRO A 83 -7.17 16.08 -9.50
CA PRO A 83 -6.28 15.28 -10.32
C PRO A 83 -7.04 14.19 -11.08
N GLY A 84 -6.64 13.93 -12.33
CA GLY A 84 -7.15 12.80 -13.10
C GLY A 84 -6.50 11.48 -12.69
N ALA A 85 -7.00 10.36 -13.22
CA ALA A 85 -6.48 9.03 -12.91
C ALA A 85 -4.98 8.87 -13.22
N ARG A 86 -4.51 9.50 -14.31
CA ARG A 86 -3.08 9.52 -14.66
C ARG A 86 -2.28 10.25 -13.60
N GLU A 87 -2.72 11.42 -13.18
CA GLU A 87 -2.03 12.25 -12.20
C GLU A 87 -2.04 11.60 -10.82
N ILE A 88 -3.16 10.98 -10.40
CA ILE A 88 -3.25 10.19 -9.17
C ILE A 88 -2.18 9.09 -9.16
N ARG A 89 -2.06 8.32 -10.24
CA ARG A 89 -1.02 7.28 -10.35
C ARG A 89 0.39 7.85 -10.20
N LEU A 90 0.70 8.95 -10.89
CA LEU A 90 2.02 9.59 -10.84
C LEU A 90 2.32 10.17 -9.44
N LEU A 91 1.32 10.78 -8.80
CA LEU A 91 1.43 11.32 -7.44
C LEU A 91 1.65 10.21 -6.41
N CYS A 92 0.90 9.11 -6.49
CA CYS A 92 1.07 7.97 -5.59
C CYS A 92 2.48 7.37 -5.69
N GLN A 93 3.03 7.25 -6.91
CA GLN A 93 4.39 6.77 -7.12
C GLN A 93 5.45 7.77 -6.64
N ALA A 94 5.30 9.06 -6.97
CA ALA A 94 6.26 10.08 -6.58
C ALA A 94 6.26 10.36 -5.07
N LEU A 95 5.10 10.26 -4.43
CA LEU A 95 4.92 10.44 -2.99
C LEU A 95 4.90 9.11 -2.26
N SER A 96 5.21 7.95 -2.84
CA SER A 96 5.15 6.64 -2.15
C SER A 96 3.95 6.47 -1.20
N VAL A 97 2.75 6.85 -1.65
CA VAL A 97 1.48 6.70 -0.91
C VAL A 97 0.53 5.82 -1.71
N THR A 98 -0.43 5.20 -1.03
CA THR A 98 -1.45 4.41 -1.72
C THR A 98 -2.51 5.30 -2.36
N PRO A 99 -3.12 4.87 -3.49
CA PRO A 99 -4.26 5.59 -4.06
C PRO A 99 -5.42 5.74 -3.08
N ASN A 100 -5.62 4.76 -2.20
CA ASN A 100 -6.69 4.81 -1.21
C ASN A 100 -6.46 5.92 -0.18
N TRP A 101 -5.24 6.01 0.37
CA TRP A 101 -4.90 7.10 1.29
C TRP A 101 -5.06 8.46 0.61
N LEU A 102 -4.61 8.59 -0.64
CA LEU A 102 -4.68 9.86 -1.35
C LEU A 102 -6.14 10.26 -1.66
N LEU A 103 -6.99 9.31 -2.03
CA LEU A 103 -8.37 9.56 -2.39
C LEU A 103 -9.28 9.71 -1.18
N MET A 104 -9.16 8.83 -0.18
CA MET A 104 -10.10 8.69 0.93
C MET A 104 -9.59 9.28 2.25
N GLY A 105 -8.29 9.59 2.36
CA GLY A 105 -7.67 10.12 3.59
C GLY A 105 -7.43 9.10 4.69
N ASP A 106 -7.74 7.83 4.46
CA ASP A 106 -7.48 6.74 5.38
C ASP A 106 -6.62 5.67 4.69
N GLU A 107 -5.57 5.19 5.36
CA GLU A 107 -4.85 3.98 4.93
C GLU A 107 -5.71 2.72 5.14
N LEU A 108 -6.70 2.80 6.03
CA LEU A 108 -7.60 1.72 6.42
C LEU A 108 -8.84 1.60 5.52
N ALA A 109 -8.65 1.52 4.20
CA ALA A 109 -9.54 0.63 3.42
C ALA A 109 -8.94 -0.78 3.32
N SER A 110 -8.21 -1.18 4.37
CA SER A 110 -7.41 -2.40 4.36
C SER A 110 -7.41 -3.14 5.70
N ASP A 111 -8.58 -3.27 6.34
CA ASP A 111 -8.94 -4.57 6.95
C ASP A 111 -8.87 -5.70 5.89
N GLN A 112 -8.89 -5.31 4.60
CA GLN A 112 -8.52 -6.15 3.47
C GLN A 112 -7.03 -6.49 3.36
N ALA A 113 -6.06 -5.95 4.09
CA ALA A 113 -4.66 -6.43 3.98
C ALA A 113 -4.52 -7.76 4.70
N SER A 114 -5.13 -7.85 5.89
CA SER A 114 -5.27 -9.09 6.66
C SER A 114 -6.13 -10.12 5.91
N LEU A 115 -7.14 -9.67 5.15
CA LEU A 115 -8.01 -10.54 4.33
C LEU A 115 -7.50 -10.81 2.89
N GLU A 116 -6.64 -9.97 2.30
CA GLU A 116 -5.95 -10.19 1.02
C GLU A 116 -4.81 -11.19 1.21
N LEU A 117 -4.17 -11.20 2.39
CA LEU A 117 -3.28 -12.28 2.81
C LEU A 117 -3.99 -13.65 2.80
N VAL A 118 -5.30 -13.64 3.08
CA VAL A 118 -6.17 -14.82 3.02
C VAL A 118 -6.73 -15.06 1.61
N ARG A 119 -6.93 -14.01 0.79
CA ARG A 119 -7.53 -14.11 -0.56
C ARG A 119 -6.53 -14.40 -1.68
N ARG A 120 -5.28 -13.96 -1.57
CA ARG A 120 -4.23 -14.28 -2.55
C ARG A 120 -3.37 -15.42 -2.01
N ARG A 121 -3.05 -16.40 -2.88
CA ARG A 121 -2.00 -17.40 -2.64
C ARG A 121 -0.63 -16.71 -2.67
N ASP A 122 -0.39 -15.80 -1.73
CA ASP A 122 0.89 -15.13 -1.59
C ASP A 122 1.84 -16.04 -0.82
N TRP A 123 2.64 -16.80 -1.58
CA TRP A 123 3.69 -17.65 -1.03
C TRP A 123 4.69 -16.85 -0.17
N ARG A 124 4.87 -15.54 -0.42
CA ARG A 124 5.75 -14.70 0.39
C ARG A 124 5.19 -14.52 1.79
N ALA A 125 3.87 -14.34 1.92
CA ALA A 125 3.21 -14.26 3.21
C ALA A 125 3.31 -15.58 3.99
N ALA A 126 3.14 -16.72 3.30
CA ALA A 126 3.30 -18.03 3.90
C ALA A 126 4.74 -18.27 4.41
N VAL A 127 5.75 -17.90 3.63
CA VAL A 127 7.17 -18.00 4.04
C VAL A 127 7.46 -17.09 5.22
N ARG A 128 7.01 -15.83 5.20
CA ARG A 128 7.20 -14.91 6.34
C ARG A 128 6.55 -15.45 7.62
N LEU A 129 5.33 -15.98 7.50
CA LEU A 129 4.62 -16.57 8.63
C LEU A 129 5.38 -17.80 9.16
N ALA A 130 5.86 -18.67 8.27
CA ALA A 130 6.67 -19.83 8.65
C ALA A 130 7.92 -19.39 9.44
N MET A 131 8.66 -18.39 8.94
CA MET A 131 9.84 -17.83 9.62
C MET A 131 9.51 -17.21 10.99
N ALA A 132 8.40 -16.48 11.08
CA ALA A 132 7.96 -15.88 12.35
C ALA A 132 7.59 -16.95 13.40
N ILE A 133 6.88 -18.00 12.99
CA ILE A 133 6.48 -19.10 13.89
C ILE A 133 7.69 -19.86 14.43
N SER A 134 8.75 -20.01 13.64
CA SER A 134 9.95 -20.72 14.05
C SER A 134 10.77 -20.00 15.13
N ILE A 135 10.62 -18.68 15.28
CA ILE A 135 11.23 -17.90 16.37
C ILE A 135 10.48 -18.09 17.69
N LEU A 136 9.22 -18.52 17.65
CA LEU A 136 8.43 -18.77 18.87
C LEU A 136 9.07 -19.87 19.73
N LYS A 137 8.79 -19.83 21.04
CA LYS A 137 9.23 -20.88 21.96
C LYS A 137 8.64 -22.22 21.53
N THR A 138 9.35 -23.31 21.84
CA THR A 138 8.96 -24.66 21.40
C THR A 138 7.49 -25.01 21.71
N HIS A 139 6.97 -24.63 22.88
CA HIS A 139 5.58 -24.91 23.26
C HIS A 139 4.56 -24.01 22.54
N GLU A 140 4.86 -22.72 22.35
CA GLU A 140 4.03 -21.79 21.58
C GLU A 140 3.93 -22.23 20.12
N ARG A 141 5.08 -22.59 19.52
CA ARG A 141 5.18 -23.13 18.17
C ARG A 141 4.37 -24.42 18.02
N SER A 142 4.47 -25.33 19.00
CA SER A 142 3.74 -26.60 18.97
C SER A 142 2.22 -26.40 19.08
N ALA A 143 1.79 -25.47 19.94
CA ALA A 143 0.38 -25.10 20.08
C ALA A 143 -0.16 -24.48 18.78
N PHE A 144 0.59 -23.54 18.19
CA PHE A 144 0.21 -22.88 16.93
C PHE A 144 0.17 -23.87 15.76
N GLN A 145 1.18 -24.74 15.63
CA GLN A 145 1.22 -25.79 14.61
C GLN A 145 0.02 -26.73 14.75
N SER A 146 -0.31 -27.15 15.97
CA SER A 146 -1.47 -28.02 16.23
C SER A 146 -2.78 -27.35 15.81
N LEU A 147 -2.95 -26.06 16.12
CA LEU A 147 -4.10 -25.27 15.70
C LEU A 147 -4.20 -25.17 14.17
N VAL A 148 -3.11 -24.80 13.49
CA VAL A 148 -3.08 -24.66 12.03
C VAL A 148 -3.34 -25.99 11.32
N LEU A 149 -2.71 -27.08 11.78
CA LEU A 149 -2.93 -28.42 11.21
C LEU A 149 -4.36 -28.90 11.43
N SER A 150 -4.97 -28.61 12.58
CA SER A 150 -6.38 -28.91 12.84
C SER A 150 -7.31 -28.16 11.89
N LEU A 151 -7.07 -26.84 11.71
CA LEU A 151 -7.84 -26.01 10.78
C LEU A 151 -7.68 -26.50 9.31
N ALA A 152 -6.45 -26.81 8.91
CA ALA A 152 -6.15 -27.34 7.58
C ALA A 152 -6.77 -28.72 7.36
N GLY A 153 -6.69 -29.62 8.34
CA GLY A 153 -7.30 -30.95 8.29
C GLY A 153 -8.82 -30.87 8.14
N ARG A 154 -9.48 -29.96 8.88
CA ARG A 154 -10.93 -29.72 8.72
C ARG A 154 -11.29 -29.22 7.32
N GLN A 155 -10.43 -28.42 6.69
CA GLN A 155 -10.69 -27.82 5.38
C GLN A 155 -10.37 -28.77 4.22
N LEU A 156 -9.33 -29.60 4.35
CA LEU A 156 -8.78 -30.43 3.27
C LEU A 156 -9.10 -31.92 3.40
N GLY A 157 -9.50 -32.38 4.59
CA GLY A 157 -9.55 -33.79 4.94
C GLY A 157 -8.15 -34.42 5.09
N ASP A 158 -8.10 -35.67 5.58
CA ASP A 158 -6.84 -36.35 5.92
C ASP A 158 -5.91 -36.55 4.71
N MET A 159 -6.48 -36.94 3.56
CA MET A 159 -5.71 -37.16 2.32
C MET A 159 -5.12 -35.84 1.78
N GLY A 160 -5.91 -34.76 1.83
CA GLY A 160 -5.46 -33.43 1.42
C GLY A 160 -4.38 -32.87 2.34
N LEU A 161 -4.55 -33.06 3.66
CA LEU A 161 -3.54 -32.68 4.65
C LEU A 161 -2.24 -33.46 4.46
N SER A 162 -2.30 -34.77 4.25
CA SER A 162 -1.11 -35.60 3.98
C SER A 162 -0.36 -35.15 2.71
N SER A 163 -1.11 -34.83 1.64
CA SER A 163 -0.53 -34.31 0.40
C SER A 163 0.13 -32.94 0.60
N LEU A 164 -0.50 -32.06 1.40
CA LEU A 164 0.06 -30.76 1.77
C LEU A 164 1.38 -30.92 2.54
N LEU A 165 1.41 -31.78 3.55
CA LEU A 165 2.61 -32.03 4.36
C LEU A 165 3.75 -32.63 3.54
N THR A 166 3.42 -33.56 2.64
CA THR A 166 4.40 -34.13 1.69
C THR A 166 4.98 -33.05 0.79
N THR A 167 4.13 -32.18 0.24
CA THR A 167 4.57 -31.06 -0.60
C THR A 167 5.45 -30.09 0.18
N ALA A 168 5.08 -29.75 1.42
CA ALA A 168 5.87 -28.89 2.29
C ALA A 168 7.26 -29.48 2.57
N ALA A 169 7.35 -30.78 2.84
CA ALA A 169 8.63 -31.47 3.01
C ALA A 169 9.50 -31.45 1.74
N MET A 170 8.90 -31.65 0.56
CA MET A 170 9.61 -31.54 -0.71
C MET A 170 10.16 -30.13 -0.94
N VAL A 171 9.36 -29.10 -0.66
CA VAL A 171 9.79 -27.69 -0.77
C VAL A 171 10.94 -27.42 0.21
N ALA A 172 10.82 -27.85 1.47
CA ALA A 172 11.86 -27.65 2.48
C ALA A 172 13.21 -28.25 2.02
N ASN A 173 13.20 -29.50 1.56
CA ASN A 173 14.39 -30.20 1.06
C ASN A 173 14.99 -29.52 -0.19
N ALA A 174 14.15 -28.95 -1.05
CA ALA A 174 14.62 -28.21 -2.22
C ALA A 174 15.19 -26.83 -1.86
N THR A 175 14.68 -26.19 -0.81
CA THR A 175 15.14 -24.87 -0.38
C THR A 175 16.39 -24.90 0.49
N GLU A 176 16.64 -25.98 1.24
CA GLU A 176 17.80 -26.08 2.14
C GLU A 176 19.13 -25.83 1.43
N PRO A 177 19.44 -26.44 0.26
CA PRO A 177 20.70 -26.16 -0.43
C PRO A 177 20.83 -24.71 -0.89
N GLU A 178 19.72 -24.07 -1.27
CA GLU A 178 19.74 -22.65 -1.66
C GLU A 178 19.98 -21.76 -0.45
N LEU A 179 19.31 -22.02 0.68
CA LEU A 179 19.56 -21.30 1.93
C LEU A 179 21.03 -21.45 2.35
N ARG A 180 21.59 -22.66 2.26
CA ARG A 180 23.00 -22.92 2.58
C ARG A 180 23.97 -22.15 1.68
N LYS A 181 23.62 -21.87 0.43
CA LYS A 181 24.45 -21.00 -0.44
C LYS A 181 24.52 -19.55 0.04
N TYR A 182 23.42 -19.02 0.56
CA TYR A 182 23.36 -17.62 1.01
C TYR A 182 23.88 -17.43 2.43
N PHE A 183 23.63 -18.39 3.31
CA PHE A 183 23.89 -18.27 4.75
C PHE A 183 25.00 -19.19 5.27
N GLY A 184 25.58 -20.04 4.41
CA GLY A 184 26.69 -20.92 4.78
C GLY A 184 26.31 -21.90 5.89
N GLU A 185 27.20 -22.07 6.87
CA GLU A 185 26.99 -22.94 8.04
C GLU A 185 25.97 -22.37 9.04
N ALA A 186 25.55 -21.10 8.92
CA ALA A 186 24.52 -20.53 9.79
C ALA A 186 23.16 -21.24 9.63
N VAL A 187 22.95 -21.97 8.53
CA VAL A 187 21.76 -22.81 8.31
C VAL A 187 21.73 -24.04 9.21
N ASP A 188 22.90 -24.53 9.66
CA ASP A 188 22.99 -25.69 10.56
C ASP A 188 22.70 -25.31 12.03
N GLY A 189 22.67 -24.01 12.33
CA GLY A 189 22.31 -23.46 13.63
C GLY A 189 20.81 -23.42 13.90
N THR A 190 20.43 -22.78 15.01
CA THR A 190 19.03 -22.46 15.27
C THR A 190 18.54 -21.37 14.31
N LEU A 191 17.25 -21.36 13.97
CA LEU A 191 16.72 -20.27 13.15
C LEU A 191 16.89 -18.91 13.83
N GLU A 192 16.94 -18.86 15.16
CA GLU A 192 17.25 -17.65 15.91
C GLU A 192 18.64 -17.11 15.57
N GLU A 193 19.66 -17.98 15.55
CA GLU A 193 21.02 -17.62 15.12
C GLU A 193 21.05 -17.16 13.66
N LEU A 194 20.32 -17.84 12.77
CA LEU A 194 20.20 -17.43 11.37
C LEU A 194 19.58 -16.03 11.24
N VAL A 195 18.50 -15.77 11.98
CA VAL A 195 17.80 -14.47 11.96
C VAL A 195 18.66 -13.37 12.55
N LEU A 196 19.38 -13.64 13.65
CA LEU A 196 20.32 -12.68 14.24
C LEU A 196 21.47 -12.37 13.28
N SER A 197 22.02 -13.37 12.60
CA SER A 197 23.04 -13.16 11.57
C SER A 197 22.49 -12.38 10.36
N CYS A 198 21.23 -12.58 9.99
CA CYS A 198 20.59 -11.76 8.96
C CYS A 198 20.34 -10.32 9.43
N ALA A 199 20.09 -10.10 10.72
CA ALA A 199 19.84 -8.78 11.27
C ALA A 199 21.09 -7.89 11.24
N GLU A 200 22.29 -8.48 11.30
CA GLU A 200 23.58 -7.82 11.11
C GLU A 200 23.76 -7.42 9.63
N GLY A 201 23.12 -6.31 9.21
CA GLY A 201 23.25 -5.75 7.86
C GLY A 201 21.94 -5.51 7.10
N LEU A 202 20.78 -5.64 7.76
CA LEU A 202 19.50 -5.30 7.13
C LEU A 202 19.25 -3.79 7.14
N THR A 203 19.06 -3.21 5.95
CA THR A 203 18.66 -1.81 5.73
C THR A 203 17.16 -1.64 5.53
N THR A 204 16.36 -2.67 5.83
CA THR A 204 14.92 -2.66 5.53
C THR A 204 14.09 -2.46 6.80
N ASN A 205 13.11 -1.57 6.74
CA ASN A 205 12.12 -1.35 7.81
C ASN A 205 10.86 -2.22 7.64
N VAL A 206 10.97 -3.34 6.93
CA VAL A 206 9.81 -4.20 6.67
C VAL A 206 9.31 -4.79 7.99
N GLY A 207 8.11 -4.41 8.40
CA GLY A 207 7.47 -4.91 9.62
C GLY A 207 7.65 -4.03 10.86
N ASN A 208 8.28 -2.86 10.74
CA ASN A 208 8.31 -1.84 11.78
C ASN A 208 8.06 -0.45 11.18
N LYS A 209 7.88 0.57 12.03
CA LYS A 209 7.74 1.98 11.59
C LYS A 209 9.05 2.74 11.70
N LEU A 210 10.18 2.05 11.75
CA LEU A 210 11.47 2.70 11.88
C LEU A 210 11.87 3.34 10.54
N LEU A 211 12.49 4.50 10.64
CA LEU A 211 13.16 5.17 9.56
C LEU A 211 14.63 4.80 9.69
N LEU A 212 15.17 4.15 8.68
CA LEU A 212 16.57 3.77 8.60
C LEU A 212 17.28 4.74 7.65
N ASP A 213 18.51 5.09 7.98
CA ASP A 213 19.40 5.79 7.06
C ASP A 213 19.73 4.88 5.87
N GLU A 214 19.75 5.44 4.66
CA GLU A 214 19.96 4.66 3.43
C GLU A 214 21.43 4.22 3.27
N GLU A 215 22.38 4.97 3.85
CA GLU A 215 23.82 4.67 3.73
C GLU A 215 24.32 3.76 4.85
N GLU A 216 23.99 4.05 6.11
CA GLU A 216 24.51 3.31 7.27
C GLU A 216 23.53 2.27 7.83
N GLY A 217 22.24 2.34 7.48
CA GLY A 217 21.20 1.46 8.03
C GLY A 217 20.80 1.80 9.46
N ASP A 218 21.34 2.90 10.02
CA ASP A 218 21.07 3.34 11.38
C ASP A 218 19.65 3.88 11.56
N VAL A 219 19.08 3.69 12.75
CA VAL A 219 17.73 4.16 13.06
C VAL A 219 17.74 5.69 13.26
N ILE A 220 17.27 6.43 12.26
CA ILE A 220 17.15 7.90 12.29
C ILE A 220 15.81 8.40 12.85
N GLY A 221 14.82 7.52 13.01
CA GLY A 221 13.54 7.86 13.60
C GLY A 221 12.49 6.75 13.56
N GLY A 222 11.25 7.08 13.90
CA GLY A 222 10.12 6.15 13.88
C GLY A 222 9.71 5.61 15.25
N GLU A 223 8.61 4.85 15.26
CA GLU A 223 8.04 4.25 16.47
C GLU A 223 8.36 2.76 16.53
N TRP A 224 8.93 2.30 17.65
CA TRP A 224 9.12 0.88 17.92
C TRP A 224 7.75 0.22 18.12
N LEU A 225 7.36 -0.64 17.19
CA LEU A 225 6.08 -1.37 17.29
C LEU A 225 6.11 -2.44 18.38
N TYR A 226 7.29 -3.00 18.64
CA TYR A 226 7.52 -4.02 19.66
C TYR A 226 8.66 -3.57 20.57
N PRO A 227 8.49 -3.64 21.91
CA PRO A 227 9.55 -3.32 22.85
C PRO A 227 10.70 -4.32 22.69
N ASP A 228 11.93 -3.83 22.84
CA ASP A 228 13.12 -4.67 22.83
C ASP A 228 13.01 -5.71 23.97
N PRO A 229 13.01 -7.02 23.66
CA PRO A 229 12.85 -8.07 24.65
C PRO A 229 13.93 -8.04 25.75
N GLY A 230 15.09 -7.42 25.49
CA GLY A 230 16.17 -7.25 26.46
C GLY A 230 16.06 -6.00 27.35
N LYS A 231 15.18 -5.04 27.04
CA LYS A 231 15.03 -3.76 27.77
C LYS A 231 13.82 -3.69 28.68
N VAL A 232 13.09 -4.79 28.87
CA VAL A 232 11.99 -4.81 29.83
C VAL A 232 12.54 -4.49 31.22
N ALA A 233 12.07 -3.38 31.78
CA ALA A 233 12.59 -2.70 32.95
C ALA A 233 12.88 -3.67 34.11
N LYS A 234 14.13 -3.62 34.61
CA LYS A 234 14.45 -4.06 35.97
C LYS A 234 13.76 -3.16 36.99
#